data_AF-A0A3D9CYY9-F1
#
_entry.id   AF-A0A3D9CYY9-F1
#
_cell.length_a   1.000
_cell.length_b   1.000
_cell.length_c   1.000
_cell.angle_alpha   90.00
_cell.angle_beta   90.00
_cell.angle_gamma   90.00
#
_symmetry.space_group_name_H-M   'P 1'
#
loop_
_entity.id
_entity.type
_entity.pdbx_description
1 polymer ?
#
loop_
_entity_poly.entity_id
_entity_poly.type
_entity_poly.pdbx_seq_one_letter_code
_entity_poly.pdbx_strand_id
1 'polypeptide(L)'
;MNTDTERVITENFTYDHQNRLLVHKHQVDSNLEEILAQNKYNELSQLENKKVGGIVASTPLQSIDYAYNIRGWMTKVNDPANLNGKLFGYEMRYTNPVYSNVA
;
A
#
# COMPACT_ATOMS: atom_id res chain seq x y z
N MET A 1 -18.34 14.67 -33.41
CA MET A 1 -17.54 14.53 -32.19
C MET A 1 -18.46 13.98 -31.11
N ASN A 2 -18.31 12.71 -30.72
CA ASN A 2 -18.97 12.23 -29.51
C ASN A 2 -18.13 12.76 -28.34
N THR A 3 -18.71 13.64 -27.53
CA THR A 3 -18.07 14.07 -26.28
C THR A 3 -18.21 12.93 -25.28
N ASP A 4 -17.18 12.69 -24.48
CA ASP A 4 -17.25 11.71 -23.41
C ASP A 4 -18.35 12.10 -22.40
N THR A 5 -18.99 11.10 -21.81
CA THR A 5 -20.03 11.34 -20.80
C THR A 5 -19.36 11.78 -19.50
N GLU A 6 -19.87 12.85 -18.87
CA GLU A 6 -19.38 13.30 -17.56
C GLU A 6 -19.50 12.18 -16.52
N ARG A 7 -18.50 12.10 -15.64
CA ARG A 7 -18.40 11.11 -14.56
C ARG A 7 -18.18 11.81 -13.23
N VAL A 8 -18.84 11.32 -12.19
CA VAL A 8 -18.64 11.80 -10.82
C VAL A 8 -17.77 10.82 -10.07
N ILE A 9 -16.69 11.31 -9.45
CA ILE A 9 -15.83 10.50 -8.57
C ILE A 9 -16.02 10.98 -7.14
N THR A 10 -16.44 10.07 -6.27
CA THR A 10 -16.53 10.33 -4.82
C THR A 10 -15.38 9.63 -4.12
N GLU A 11 -14.68 10.36 -3.25
CA GLU A 11 -13.50 9.88 -2.52
C GLU A 11 -13.75 9.97 -1.01
N ASN A 12 -13.58 8.86 -0.30
CA ASN A 12 -13.76 8.77 1.15
C ASN A 12 -12.43 8.46 1.84
N PHE A 13 -12.05 9.30 2.80
CA PHE A 13 -10.83 9.16 3.58
C PHE A 13 -11.15 9.03 5.06
N THR A 14 -10.58 8.03 5.72
CA THR A 14 -10.67 7.86 7.17
C THR A 14 -9.28 7.99 7.78
N TYR A 15 -9.21 8.57 8.97
CA TYR A 15 -7.95 8.87 9.64
C TYR A 15 -7.99 8.37 11.07
N ASP A 16 -6.82 8.11 11.64
CA ASP A 16 -6.70 7.93 13.08
C ASP A 16 -6.65 9.27 13.83
N HIS A 17 -6.56 9.20 15.15
CA HIS A 17 -6.51 10.37 16.02
C HIS A 17 -5.26 11.27 15.84
N GLN A 18 -4.26 10.82 15.06
CA GLN A 18 -3.07 11.59 14.70
C GLN A 18 -3.15 12.15 13.27
N ASN A 19 -4.32 12.09 12.64
CA ASN A 19 -4.55 12.48 11.25
C ASN A 19 -3.73 11.66 10.23
N ARG A 20 -3.37 10.41 10.55
CA ARG A 20 -2.75 9.49 9.57
C ARG A 20 -3.84 8.75 8.81
N LEU A 21 -3.71 8.66 7.48
CA LEU A 21 -4.71 8.06 6.59
C LEU A 21 -4.83 6.55 6.83
N LEU A 22 -5.96 6.07 7.35
CA LEU A 22 -6.24 4.66 7.56
C LEU A 22 -6.82 4.00 6.32
N VAL A 23 -7.87 4.57 5.73
CA VAL A 23 -8.55 3.97 4.57
C VAL A 23 -8.86 5.06 3.55
N HIS A 24 -8.59 4.75 2.28
CA HIS A 24 -8.97 5.55 1.12
C HIS A 24 -9.81 4.70 0.19
N LYS A 25 -11.01 5.18 -0.13
CA LYS A 25 -11.97 4.52 -1.01
C LYS A 25 -12.45 5.46 -2.11
N HIS A 26 -12.75 4.90 -3.27
CA HIS A 26 -13.29 5.64 -4.41
C HIS A 26 -14.59 5.02 -4.92
N GLN A 27 -15.46 5.86 -5.49
CA GLN A 27 -16.68 5.42 -6.16
C GLN A 27 -16.87 6.22 -7.45
N VAL A 28 -17.01 5.51 -8.57
CA VAL A 28 -17.31 6.10 -9.88
C VAL A 28 -18.82 6.06 -10.10
N ASP A 29 -19.45 7.21 -10.27
CA ASP A 29 -20.89 7.40 -10.41
C ASP A 29 -21.67 6.68 -9.28
N SER A 30 -22.45 5.65 -9.62
CA SER A 30 -23.22 4.82 -8.69
C SER A 30 -22.73 3.36 -8.66
N ASN A 31 -21.50 3.11 -9.14
CA ASN A 31 -20.90 1.77 -9.10
C ASN A 31 -20.53 1.37 -7.66
N LEU A 32 -20.06 0.13 -7.48
CA LEU A 32 -19.56 -0.30 -6.18
C LEU A 32 -18.37 0.58 -5.75
N GLU A 33 -18.33 0.93 -4.46
CA GLU A 33 -17.18 1.59 -3.85
C GLU A 33 -16.02 0.59 -3.77
N GLU A 34 -14.84 1.00 -4.23
CA GLU A 34 -13.63 0.18 -4.10
C GLU A 34 -12.68 0.79 -3.07
N ILE A 35 -11.95 -0.09 -2.38
CA ILE A 35 -10.95 0.30 -1.39
C ILE A 35 -9.61 0.41 -2.13
N LEU A 36 -9.10 1.62 -2.27
CA LEU A 36 -7.82 1.88 -2.93
C LEU A 36 -6.65 1.59 -1.99
N ALA A 37 -6.77 1.98 -0.72
CA ALA A 37 -5.74 1.73 0.28
C ALA A 37 -6.32 1.47 1.67
N GLN A 38 -5.71 0.54 2.39
CA GLN A 38 -5.85 0.42 3.85
C GLN A 38 -4.45 0.38 4.45
N ASN A 39 -4.13 1.36 5.29
CA ASN A 39 -2.83 1.53 5.91
C ASN A 39 -2.91 1.14 7.38
N LYS A 40 -1.90 0.39 7.84
CA LYS A 40 -1.62 0.15 9.25
C LYS A 40 -0.29 0.82 9.57
N TYR A 41 -0.26 1.62 10.63
CA TYR A 41 0.95 2.28 11.10
C TYR A 41 1.42 1.67 12.41
N ASN A 42 2.73 1.61 12.61
CA ASN A 42 3.31 1.27 13.90
C ASN A 42 3.28 2.47 14.87
N GLU A 43 3.80 2.26 16.07
CA GLU A 43 3.86 3.24 17.16
C GLU A 43 4.76 4.44 16.83
N LEU A 44 5.67 4.30 15.86
CA LEU A 44 6.56 5.35 15.37
C LEU A 44 5.98 6.13 14.18
N SER A 45 4.71 5.92 13.84
CA SER A 45 4.06 6.55 12.68
C SER A 45 4.65 6.18 11.33
N GLN A 46 5.25 5.00 11.25
CA GLN A 46 5.70 4.41 10.00
C GLN A 46 4.64 3.45 9.47
N LEU A 47 4.46 3.40 8.15
CA LEU A 47 3.53 2.50 7.49
C LEU A 47 4.04 1.06 7.64
N GLU A 48 3.41 0.24 8.46
CA GLU A 48 3.81 -1.16 8.71
C GLU A 48 3.26 -2.08 7.61
N ASN A 49 2.00 -1.87 7.21
CA ASN A 49 1.33 -2.65 6.18
C ASN A 49 0.43 -1.74 5.35
N LYS A 50 0.37 -2.00 4.04
CA LYS A 50 -0.59 -1.42 3.12
C LYS A 50 -1.31 -2.51 2.34
N LYS A 51 -2.63 -2.56 2.48
CA LYS A 51 -3.49 -3.34 1.59
C LYS A 51 -3.97 -2.46 0.45
N VAL A 52 -4.00 -3.00 -0.76
CA VAL A 52 -4.38 -2.27 -1.98
C VAL A 52 -5.46 -3.03 -2.73
N GLY A 53 -6.48 -2.30 -3.16
CA GLY A 53 -7.57 -2.81 -4.00
C GLY A 53 -8.55 -3.72 -3.27
N GLY A 54 -9.67 -4.01 -3.96
CA GLY A 54 -10.75 -4.88 -3.49
C GLY A 54 -11.97 -4.10 -3.01
N ILE A 55 -13.10 -4.79 -2.91
CA ILE A 55 -14.38 -4.23 -2.43
C ILE A 55 -14.71 -4.66 -0.99
N VAL A 56 -13.98 -5.66 -0.47
CA VAL A 56 -14.13 -6.17 0.91
C VAL A 56 -12.79 -6.04 1.62
N ALA A 57 -12.79 -5.38 2.78
CA ALA A 57 -11.57 -5.02 3.51
C ALA A 57 -10.68 -6.23 3.88
N SER A 58 -11.28 -7.40 4.11
CA SER A 58 -10.58 -8.64 4.46
C SER A 58 -9.95 -9.37 3.27
N THR A 59 -10.28 -9.00 2.03
CA THR A 59 -9.80 -9.68 0.81
C THR A 59 -9.21 -8.66 -0.17
N PRO A 60 -8.06 -8.04 0.17
CA PRO A 60 -7.43 -7.09 -0.72
C PRO A 60 -6.81 -7.78 -1.93
N LEU A 61 -6.55 -7.03 -3.01
CA LEU A 61 -5.82 -7.56 -4.16
C LEU A 61 -4.35 -7.79 -3.84
N GLN A 62 -3.75 -6.94 -2.99
CA GLN A 62 -2.39 -7.09 -2.48
C GLN A 62 -2.27 -6.65 -1.02
N SER A 63 -1.35 -7.27 -0.29
CA SER A 63 -0.93 -6.86 1.06
C SER A 63 0.58 -6.67 1.09
N ILE A 64 1.02 -5.44 1.33
CA ILE A 64 2.42 -5.02 1.24
C ILE A 64 2.92 -4.73 2.65
N ASP A 65 3.95 -5.48 3.10
CA ASP A 65 4.59 -5.28 4.40
C ASP A 65 5.84 -4.43 4.22
N TYR A 66 6.05 -3.48 5.13
CA TYR A 66 7.21 -2.60 5.12
C TYR A 66 8.02 -2.80 6.40
N ALA A 67 9.34 -2.95 6.25
CA ALA A 67 10.26 -2.97 7.38
C ALA A 67 11.21 -1.78 7.33
N TYR A 68 11.63 -1.33 8.50
CA TYR A 68 12.49 -0.18 8.68
C TYR A 68 13.67 -0.53 9.59
N ASN A 69 14.79 0.17 9.44
CA ASN A 69 15.86 0.15 10.43
C ASN A 69 15.58 1.15 11.58
N ILE A 70 16.44 1.17 12.59
CA ILE A 70 16.32 2.07 13.76
C ILE A 70 16.40 3.56 13.42
N ARG A 71 16.89 3.92 12.22
CA ARG A 71 16.93 5.31 11.71
C ARG A 71 15.69 5.66 10.89
N GLY A 72 14.73 4.74 10.77
CA GLY A 72 13.50 4.91 10.01
C GLY A 72 13.66 4.76 8.50
N TRP A 73 14.78 4.25 8.00
CA TRP A 73 14.92 3.97 6.57
C TRP A 73 14.30 2.61 6.25
N MET A 74 13.52 2.56 5.17
CA MET A 74 12.87 1.33 4.70
C MET A 74 13.90 0.32 4.22
N THR A 75 13.99 -0.82 4.87
CA THR A 75 14.96 -1.88 4.55
C THR A 75 14.36 -3.01 3.75
N LYS A 76 13.04 -3.18 3.76
CA LYS A 76 12.39 -4.30 3.09
C LYS A 76 10.95 -3.95 2.71
N VAL A 77 10.55 -4.39 1.54
CA VAL A 77 9.14 -4.46 1.13
C VAL A 77 8.82 -5.90 0.79
N ASN A 78 7.88 -6.50 1.54
CA ASN A 78 7.58 -7.94 1.54
C ASN A 78 8.83 -8.80 1.78
N ASP A 79 8.69 -10.12 1.90
CA ASP A 79 9.89 -10.97 1.93
C ASP A 79 10.27 -11.40 0.50
N PRO A 80 11.34 -10.83 -0.10
CA PRO A 80 11.77 -11.25 -1.44
C PRO A 80 12.19 -12.72 -1.50
N ALA A 81 12.57 -13.33 -0.37
CA ALA A 81 12.90 -14.75 -0.31
C ALA A 81 11.65 -15.65 -0.23
N ASN A 82 10.50 -15.10 0.17
CA ASN A 82 9.25 -15.84 0.30
C ASN A 82 8.03 -14.93 0.09
N LEU A 83 7.60 -14.80 -1.17
CA LEU A 83 6.51 -13.90 -1.52
C LEU A 83 5.14 -14.36 -1.01
N ASN A 84 4.91 -15.65 -0.75
CA ASN A 84 3.65 -16.18 -0.22
C ASN A 84 2.38 -15.56 -0.83
N GLY A 85 2.30 -15.50 -2.16
CA GLY A 85 1.15 -14.93 -2.91
C GLY A 85 1.22 -13.42 -3.17
N LYS A 86 2.25 -12.72 -2.69
CA LYS A 86 2.51 -11.31 -3.01
C LYS A 86 3.18 -11.16 -4.38
N LEU A 87 2.90 -10.06 -5.08
CA LEU A 87 3.38 -9.87 -6.45
C LEU A 87 4.83 -9.42 -6.56
N PHE A 88 5.38 -8.83 -5.51
CA PHE A 88 6.72 -8.26 -5.53
C PHE A 88 7.32 -8.22 -4.13
N GLY A 89 8.65 -8.12 -4.06
CA GLY A 89 9.37 -7.83 -2.84
C GLY A 89 10.82 -7.45 -3.13
N TYR A 90 11.43 -6.69 -2.22
CA TYR A 90 12.84 -6.31 -2.31
C TYR A 90 13.42 -5.98 -0.94
N GLU A 91 14.74 -6.02 -0.85
CA GLU A 91 15.52 -5.66 0.35
C GLU A 91 16.55 -4.58 -0.02
N MET A 92 16.67 -3.56 0.84
CA MET A 92 17.63 -2.47 0.71
C MET A 92 18.65 -2.54 1.85
N ARG A 93 19.94 -2.64 1.49
CA ARG A 93 21.06 -2.68 2.43
C ARG A 93 21.84 -1.36 2.42
N TYR A 94 21.53 -0.49 3.37
CA TYR A 94 22.25 0.77 3.58
C TYR A 94 23.60 0.59 4.29
N THR A 95 23.84 -0.57 4.87
CA THR A 95 25.10 -0.92 5.55
C THR A 95 25.52 -2.28 5.03
N ASN A 96 26.80 -2.40 4.67
CA ASN A 96 27.37 -3.60 4.04
C ASN A 96 26.56 -4.04 2.80
N PRO A 97 26.46 -3.19 1.75
CA PRO A 97 25.76 -3.55 0.53
C PRO A 97 26.41 -4.78 -0.10
N VAL A 98 25.58 -5.63 -0.70
CA VAL A 98 26.05 -6.79 -1.46
C VAL A 98 25.89 -6.45 -2.94
N TYR A 99 26.98 -6.49 -3.68
CA TYR A 99 26.92 -6.34 -5.12
C TYR A 99 26.24 -7.55 -5.74
N SER A 100 25.21 -7.32 -6.55
CA SER A 100 24.60 -8.39 -7.33
C SER A 100 25.50 -8.68 -8.54
N ASN A 101 25.94 -9.93 -8.71
CA ASN A 101 26.67 -10.36 -9.92
C ASN A 101 25.72 -10.58 -11.11
N VAL A 102 24.73 -9.69 -11.28
CA VAL A 102 23.80 -9.75 -12.41
C VAL A 102 24.49 -9.06 -13.57
N ALA A 103 24.94 -9.86 -14.54
CA ALA A 103 25.44 -9.41 -15.83
C ALA A 103 24.27 -9.11 -16.78
#